data_AF-X0AUL6-F1
#
_entry.id   AF-X0AUL6-F1
#
_cell.length_a   1.000
_cell.length_b   1.000
_cell.length_c   1.000
_cell.angle_alpha   90.00
_cell.angle_beta   90.00
_cell.angle_gamma   90.00
#
_symmetry.space_group_name_H-M   'P 1'
#
loop_
_entity.id
_entity.type
_entity.pdbx_description
1 polymer ?
#
loop_
_entity_poly.entity_id
_entity_poly.type
_entity_poly.pdbx_seq_one_letter_code
_entity_poly.pdbx_strand_id
1 'polypeptide(L)'
;MNNDATSQAGVFVINRYDWSYYDKRCFDEIGEGQEEGDDDMLANSNSLGLVDRSVVQEMVQRWQGQRPSRRDSAEHGIWLYIPHGEYMFGRFGFNDTHTAARSFLFFSVYTEFTRTSFLGIPGTLREHMTPQERFERELREGVDFSGMEKVQDMVSCQYVSPPPASEQLGPYDPSDYILREQDIEPLRSYREEYASRNGAEPTIHGFIDPWKQPLLDLVNEMALSYLEHFVLPHLGGENVAEMAKALFPDYEKNSRPISLDVASYRHFTQPDQSPILDFDMSHVSVRLREFLESRSQDKPRVFRDDAVKGICRVLGYIFTEVFELANDVASNCEHNKILPCDVRQAVLLDEDILRLVCFSKILWGGNL
;
A
#
# COMPACT_ATOMS: atom_id res chain seq x y z
N MET A 1 -5.37 -19.54 -2.82
CA MET A 1 -4.23 -20.47 -2.75
C MET A 1 -4.73 -21.79 -2.22
N ASN A 2 -4.25 -22.92 -2.74
CA ASN A 2 -4.62 -24.24 -2.22
C ASN A 2 -3.89 -24.50 -0.90
N ASN A 3 -4.64 -24.70 0.18
CA ASN A 3 -4.12 -24.93 1.53
C ASN A 3 -5.02 -25.89 2.30
N ASP A 4 -4.70 -26.14 3.57
CA ASP A 4 -5.48 -27.04 4.42
C ASP A 4 -6.95 -26.62 4.55
N ALA A 5 -7.23 -25.31 4.57
CA ALA A 5 -8.60 -24.81 4.64
C ALA A 5 -9.40 -25.08 3.35
N THR A 6 -8.81 -24.85 2.17
CA THR A 6 -9.48 -25.20 0.90
C THR A 6 -9.64 -26.71 0.76
N SER A 7 -8.63 -27.48 1.18
CA SER A 7 -8.68 -28.95 1.21
C SER A 7 -9.83 -29.45 2.10
N GLN A 8 -9.95 -28.95 3.33
CA GLN A 8 -11.04 -29.32 4.25
C GLN A 8 -12.42 -28.92 3.73
N ALA A 9 -12.51 -27.81 2.98
CA ALA A 9 -13.74 -27.39 2.32
C ALA A 9 -14.07 -28.20 1.05
N GLY A 10 -13.24 -29.17 0.65
CA GLY A 10 -13.39 -29.90 -0.60
C GLY A 10 -13.22 -29.01 -1.84
N VAL A 11 -12.42 -27.95 -1.74
CA VAL A 11 -12.22 -26.96 -2.81
C VAL A 11 -10.79 -27.03 -3.34
N PHE A 12 -10.67 -27.17 -4.66
CA PHE A 12 -9.42 -26.98 -5.37
C PHE A 12 -9.50 -25.75 -6.27
N VAL A 13 -8.60 -24.81 -6.06
CA VAL A 13 -8.52 -23.54 -6.79
C VAL A 13 -7.48 -23.68 -7.91
N ILE A 14 -7.85 -23.24 -9.11
CA ILE A 14 -6.93 -23.03 -10.23
C ILE A 14 -6.95 -21.54 -10.60
N ASN A 15 -5.85 -21.00 -11.10
CA ASN A 15 -5.74 -19.62 -11.57
C ASN A 15 -5.17 -19.55 -12.98
N ARG A 16 -5.20 -18.36 -13.59
CA ARG A 16 -4.66 -18.13 -14.94
C ARG A 16 -3.23 -18.64 -15.18
N TYR A 17 -2.45 -18.87 -14.12
CA TYR A 17 -1.08 -19.38 -14.21
C TYR A 17 -1.01 -20.91 -14.33
N ASP A 18 -2.13 -21.61 -14.08
CA ASP A 18 -2.25 -23.06 -14.16
C ASP A 18 -2.68 -23.58 -15.55
N TRP A 19 -2.82 -22.70 -16.55
CA TRP A 19 -3.11 -23.09 -17.93
C TRP A 19 -2.57 -22.11 -18.99
N SER A 20 -2.48 -22.59 -20.23
CA SER A 20 -2.21 -21.78 -21.44
C SER A 20 -0.89 -20.98 -21.38
N TYR A 21 -0.91 -19.68 -21.68
CA TYR A 21 0.27 -18.81 -21.82
C TYR A 21 1.33 -18.97 -20.70
N TYR A 22 0.88 -19.23 -19.47
CA TYR A 22 1.76 -19.38 -18.30
C TYR A 22 2.12 -20.84 -17.98
N ASP A 23 1.39 -21.81 -18.52
CA ASP A 23 1.63 -23.25 -18.34
C ASP A 23 1.54 -24.01 -19.65
N LYS A 24 2.71 -24.37 -20.18
CA LYS A 24 2.87 -24.99 -21.49
C LYS A 24 2.67 -26.51 -21.49
N ARG A 25 2.39 -27.15 -20.34
CA ARG A 25 2.36 -28.62 -20.22
C ARG A 25 1.39 -29.30 -21.20
N CYS A 26 0.30 -28.63 -21.57
CA CYS A 26 -0.70 -29.14 -22.53
C CYS A 26 -0.81 -28.26 -23.79
N PHE A 27 0.12 -27.34 -24.00
CA PHE A 27 0.07 -26.37 -25.09
C PHE A 27 0.18 -27.05 -26.46
N ASP A 28 1.06 -28.05 -26.57
CA ASP A 28 1.29 -28.79 -27.81
C ASP A 28 0.12 -29.71 -28.20
N GLU A 29 -0.81 -30.01 -27.27
CA GLU A 29 -1.91 -30.94 -27.50
C GLU A 29 -3.10 -30.28 -28.21
N ILE A 30 -3.49 -29.07 -27.78
CA ILE A 30 -4.61 -28.31 -28.38
C ILE A 30 -4.08 -27.28 -29.41
N GLY A 31 -2.87 -26.74 -29.18
CA GLY A 31 -2.27 -25.65 -29.94
C GLY A 31 -2.92 -24.28 -29.68
N GLU A 32 -2.33 -23.21 -30.23
CA GLU A 32 -2.92 -21.85 -30.22
C GLU A 32 -4.21 -21.76 -31.05
N GLY A 33 -4.57 -22.80 -31.81
CA GLY A 33 -5.64 -22.72 -32.78
C GLY A 33 -5.38 -21.62 -33.82
N GLN A 34 -6.44 -21.15 -34.48
CA GLN A 34 -6.35 -19.88 -35.21
C GLN A 34 -6.52 -18.74 -34.22
N GLU A 35 -5.74 -17.67 -34.38
CA GLU A 35 -5.94 -16.43 -33.61
C GLU A 35 -7.37 -15.92 -33.81
N GLU A 36 -7.95 -15.36 -32.74
CA GLU A 36 -9.07 -14.44 -32.92
C GLU A 36 -8.60 -13.22 -33.72
N GLY A 37 -9.51 -12.45 -34.29
CA GLY A 37 -9.12 -11.17 -34.90
C GLY A 37 -8.47 -10.23 -33.87
N ASP A 38 -8.01 -9.07 -34.34
CA ASP A 38 -7.35 -8.03 -33.52
C ASP A 38 -8.10 -7.67 -32.21
N ASP A 39 -9.39 -8.01 -32.11
CA ASP A 39 -10.26 -7.76 -30.97
C ASP A 39 -9.94 -8.63 -29.73
N ASP A 40 -9.50 -9.90 -29.85
CA ASP A 40 -9.20 -10.76 -28.67
C ASP A 40 -7.91 -11.59 -28.82
N MET A 41 -6.79 -10.88 -28.88
CA MET A 41 -5.44 -11.45 -28.98
C MET A 41 -5.08 -12.44 -27.86
N LEU A 42 -5.84 -12.46 -26.76
CA LEU A 42 -5.60 -13.34 -25.60
C LEU A 42 -6.66 -14.44 -25.45
N ALA A 43 -7.51 -14.67 -26.44
CA ALA A 43 -8.61 -15.64 -26.37
C ALA A 43 -8.17 -17.05 -25.92
N ASN A 44 -6.99 -17.53 -26.34
CA ASN A 44 -6.45 -18.82 -25.89
C ASN A 44 -6.02 -18.84 -24.42
N SER A 45 -5.66 -17.69 -23.86
CA SER A 45 -5.34 -17.53 -22.45
C SER A 45 -6.61 -17.34 -21.62
N ASN A 46 -7.66 -16.78 -22.23
CA ASN A 46 -8.91 -16.39 -21.59
C ASN A 46 -10.03 -17.43 -21.71
N SER A 47 -9.66 -18.64 -22.11
CA SER A 47 -10.56 -19.78 -22.26
C SER A 47 -10.06 -21.00 -21.51
N LEU A 48 -11.00 -21.85 -21.10
CA LEU A 48 -10.71 -23.10 -20.41
C LEU A 48 -11.63 -24.21 -20.90
N GLY A 49 -11.03 -25.36 -21.25
CA GLY A 49 -11.75 -26.60 -21.49
C GLY A 49 -11.74 -27.50 -20.26
N LEU A 50 -12.90 -28.04 -19.88
CA LEU A 50 -13.02 -29.08 -18.86
C LEU A 50 -13.56 -30.33 -19.52
N VAL A 51 -12.87 -31.45 -19.35
CA VAL A 51 -13.20 -32.69 -20.03
C VAL A 51 -13.08 -33.88 -19.08
N ASP A 52 -14.01 -34.82 -19.20
CA ASP A 52 -13.89 -36.11 -18.54
C ASP A 52 -12.63 -36.85 -19.00
N ARG A 53 -11.84 -37.31 -18.04
CA ARG A 53 -10.55 -37.97 -18.31
C ARG A 53 -10.66 -39.15 -19.30
N SER A 54 -11.79 -39.86 -19.30
CA SER A 54 -12.02 -41.02 -20.18
C SER A 54 -12.11 -40.66 -21.67
N VAL A 55 -12.44 -39.41 -22.01
CA VAL A 55 -12.63 -38.96 -23.41
C VAL A 55 -11.75 -37.76 -23.79
N VAL A 56 -10.77 -37.42 -22.95
CA VAL A 56 -9.94 -36.22 -23.11
C VAL A 56 -9.31 -36.10 -24.51
N GLN A 57 -8.81 -37.22 -25.06
CA GLN A 57 -8.16 -37.24 -26.37
C GLN A 57 -9.14 -36.92 -27.52
N GLU A 58 -10.37 -37.42 -27.44
CA GLU A 58 -11.40 -37.15 -28.46
C GLU A 58 -11.80 -35.67 -28.43
N MET A 59 -11.99 -35.10 -27.24
CA MET A 59 -12.35 -33.69 -27.09
C MET A 59 -11.22 -32.74 -27.50
N VAL A 60 -9.98 -33.06 -27.15
CA VAL A 60 -8.79 -32.30 -27.60
C VAL A 60 -8.74 -32.28 -29.12
N GLN A 61 -8.88 -33.43 -29.79
CA GLN A 61 -8.90 -33.51 -31.25
C GLN A 61 -10.05 -32.70 -31.87
N ARG A 62 -11.23 -32.71 -31.23
CA ARG A 62 -12.37 -31.91 -31.68
C ARG A 62 -12.08 -30.42 -31.65
N TRP A 63 -11.41 -29.93 -30.61
CA TRP A 63 -11.09 -28.50 -30.45
C TRP A 63 -9.84 -28.05 -31.19
N GLN A 64 -8.96 -29.00 -31.53
CA GLN A 64 -7.69 -28.74 -32.19
C GLN A 64 -7.88 -27.96 -33.50
N GLY A 65 -7.05 -26.93 -33.70
CA GLY A 65 -7.07 -26.10 -34.90
C GLY A 65 -8.27 -25.15 -35.02
N GLN A 66 -9.22 -25.19 -34.08
CA GLN A 66 -10.33 -24.23 -34.02
C GLN A 66 -9.97 -23.01 -33.16
N ARG A 67 -10.55 -21.86 -33.53
CA ARG A 67 -10.52 -20.64 -32.71
C ARG A 67 -11.27 -20.86 -31.40
N PRO A 68 -10.82 -20.31 -30.26
CA PRO A 68 -11.51 -20.44 -28.97
C PRO A 68 -13.00 -20.11 -29.01
N SER A 69 -13.43 -19.07 -29.73
CA SER A 69 -14.84 -18.68 -29.86
C SER A 69 -15.73 -19.70 -30.58
N ARG A 70 -15.14 -20.65 -31.31
CA ARG A 70 -15.84 -21.67 -32.11
C ARG A 70 -15.79 -23.07 -31.50
N ARG A 71 -15.11 -23.24 -30.37
CA ARG A 71 -15.03 -24.53 -29.70
C ARG A 71 -16.33 -24.80 -28.97
N ASP A 72 -17.08 -25.77 -29.49
CA ASP A 72 -18.35 -26.17 -28.90
C ASP A 72 -18.16 -27.09 -27.68
N SER A 73 -19.08 -26.97 -26.73
CA SER A 73 -19.24 -27.93 -25.64
C SER A 73 -19.93 -29.21 -26.14
N ALA A 74 -19.64 -30.33 -25.49
CA ALA A 74 -20.22 -31.64 -25.75
C ALA A 74 -20.60 -32.35 -24.44
N GLU A 75 -21.23 -33.53 -24.53
CA GLU A 75 -21.75 -34.28 -23.39
C GLU A 75 -20.72 -34.50 -22.26
N HIS A 76 -19.46 -34.76 -22.62
CA HIS A 76 -18.37 -35.09 -21.69
C HIS A 76 -17.30 -34.00 -21.59
N GLY A 77 -17.56 -32.81 -22.12
CA GLY A 77 -16.61 -31.71 -22.01
C GLY A 77 -17.22 -30.36 -22.34
N ILE A 78 -16.94 -29.38 -21.49
CA ILE A 78 -17.39 -28.00 -21.64
C ILE A 78 -16.22 -27.11 -22.05
N TRP A 79 -16.49 -26.20 -22.98
CA TRP A 79 -15.57 -25.14 -23.34
C TRP A 79 -16.10 -23.81 -22.80
N LEU A 80 -15.31 -23.16 -21.96
CA LEU A 80 -15.61 -21.88 -21.34
C LEU A 80 -14.76 -20.81 -22.03
N TYR A 81 -15.41 -19.93 -22.78
CA TYR A 81 -14.79 -18.79 -23.44
C TYR A 81 -15.34 -17.49 -22.84
N ILE A 82 -14.47 -16.68 -22.24
CA ILE A 82 -14.81 -15.35 -21.75
C ILE A 82 -14.01 -14.33 -22.58
N PRO A 83 -14.63 -13.68 -23.58
CA PRO A 83 -13.93 -12.74 -24.43
C PRO A 83 -13.34 -11.60 -23.59
N HIS A 84 -12.08 -11.25 -23.86
CA HIS A 84 -11.31 -10.23 -23.12
C HIS A 84 -11.22 -10.48 -21.60
N GLY A 85 -11.48 -11.70 -21.11
CA GLY A 85 -11.46 -11.99 -19.69
C GLY A 85 -10.06 -11.89 -19.09
N GLU A 86 -9.83 -10.95 -18.17
CA GLU A 86 -8.55 -10.86 -17.45
C GLU A 86 -8.64 -11.44 -16.03
N TYR A 87 -7.47 -11.81 -15.46
CA TYR A 87 -7.29 -12.35 -14.11
C TYR A 87 -8.34 -13.40 -13.70
N MET A 88 -8.34 -14.52 -14.41
CA MET A 88 -9.31 -15.59 -14.20
C MET A 88 -8.87 -16.60 -13.15
N PHE A 89 -9.85 -17.20 -12.49
CA PHE A 89 -9.66 -18.31 -11.56
C PHE A 89 -10.87 -19.24 -11.56
N GLY A 90 -10.59 -20.53 -11.37
CA GLY A 90 -11.57 -21.59 -11.29
C GLY A 90 -11.60 -22.23 -9.91
N ARG A 91 -12.74 -22.80 -9.52
CA ARG A 91 -12.88 -23.58 -8.29
C ARG A 91 -13.60 -24.89 -8.59
N PHE A 92 -12.93 -26.00 -8.34
CA PHE A 92 -13.56 -27.31 -8.29
C PHE A 92 -14.11 -27.54 -6.88
N GLY A 93 -15.39 -27.91 -6.79
CA GLY A 93 -15.97 -28.47 -5.57
C GLY A 93 -16.01 -29.99 -5.66
N PHE A 94 -15.48 -30.68 -4.67
CA PHE A 94 -15.46 -32.14 -4.57
C PHE A 94 -16.57 -32.64 -3.66
N ASN A 95 -16.88 -33.94 -3.73
CA ASN A 95 -17.70 -34.61 -2.74
C ASN A 95 -16.97 -34.76 -1.39
N ASP A 96 -17.70 -35.06 -0.32
CA ASP A 96 -17.17 -35.18 1.07
C ASP A 96 -15.96 -36.12 1.22
N THR A 97 -15.82 -37.12 0.34
CA THR A 97 -14.69 -38.07 0.35
C THR A 97 -13.52 -37.63 -0.54
N HIS A 98 -13.60 -36.46 -1.18
CA HIS A 98 -12.63 -35.91 -2.13
C HIS A 98 -12.26 -36.85 -3.29
N THR A 99 -13.20 -37.71 -3.72
CA THR A 99 -12.96 -38.72 -4.77
C THR A 99 -13.46 -38.28 -6.15
N ALA A 100 -14.36 -37.30 -6.21
CA ALA A 100 -14.92 -36.82 -7.48
C ALA A 100 -15.23 -35.32 -7.42
N ALA A 101 -14.85 -34.59 -8.47
CA ALA A 101 -15.32 -33.23 -8.69
C ALA A 101 -16.82 -33.26 -9.03
N ARG A 102 -17.58 -32.37 -8.40
CA ARG A 102 -19.05 -32.25 -8.51
C ARG A 102 -19.49 -30.93 -9.10
N SER A 103 -18.68 -29.90 -8.96
CA SER A 103 -18.94 -28.58 -9.51
C SER A 103 -17.65 -27.94 -9.97
N PHE A 104 -17.79 -27.05 -10.95
CA PHE A 104 -16.75 -26.13 -11.35
C PHE A 104 -17.34 -24.73 -11.48
N LEU A 105 -16.71 -23.75 -10.85
CA LEU A 105 -17.06 -22.35 -10.97
C LEU A 105 -15.90 -21.60 -11.62
N PHE A 106 -16.19 -20.74 -12.58
CA PHE A 106 -15.20 -19.97 -13.31
C PHE A 106 -15.49 -18.48 -13.16
N PHE A 107 -14.45 -17.73 -12.82
CA PHE A 107 -14.54 -16.31 -12.52
C PHE A 107 -13.44 -15.54 -13.28
N SER A 108 -13.71 -14.27 -13.54
CA SER A 108 -12.77 -13.30 -14.10
C SER A 108 -12.74 -12.04 -13.23
N VAL A 109 -11.82 -11.10 -13.54
CA VAL A 109 -11.78 -9.78 -12.90
C VAL A 109 -13.11 -9.01 -13.01
N TYR A 110 -13.89 -9.31 -14.05
CA TYR A 110 -15.19 -8.68 -14.31
C TYR A 110 -16.37 -9.37 -13.62
N THR A 111 -16.13 -10.41 -12.82
CA THR A 111 -17.22 -11.07 -12.08
C THR A 111 -17.70 -10.20 -10.93
N GLU A 112 -18.87 -9.59 -11.10
CA GLU A 112 -19.56 -8.81 -10.05
C GLU A 112 -20.31 -9.75 -9.09
N PHE A 113 -19.62 -10.25 -8.04
CA PHE A 113 -20.20 -11.15 -7.04
C PHE A 113 -21.43 -10.58 -6.32
N THR A 114 -21.54 -9.26 -6.24
CA THR A 114 -22.68 -8.55 -5.64
C THR A 114 -23.93 -8.53 -6.52
N ARG A 115 -23.83 -9.00 -7.77
CA ARG A 115 -24.94 -9.13 -8.73
C ARG A 115 -25.06 -10.54 -9.31
N THR A 116 -24.13 -11.42 -8.97
CA THR A 116 -24.15 -12.82 -9.39
C THR A 116 -24.94 -13.63 -8.38
N SER A 117 -25.83 -14.51 -8.85
CA SER A 117 -26.59 -15.45 -8.02
C SER A 117 -26.65 -16.81 -8.71
N PHE A 118 -26.96 -17.87 -7.95
CA PHE A 118 -27.20 -19.19 -8.51
C PHE A 118 -28.69 -19.52 -8.48
N LEU A 119 -29.17 -20.23 -9.51
CA LEU A 119 -30.54 -20.71 -9.53
C LEU A 119 -30.82 -21.57 -8.29
N GLY A 120 -31.88 -21.23 -7.56
CA GLY A 120 -32.27 -21.94 -6.33
C GLY A 120 -31.55 -21.46 -5.06
N ILE A 121 -30.61 -20.53 -5.16
CA ILE A 121 -29.99 -19.88 -4.00
C ILE A 121 -30.55 -18.44 -3.89
N PRO A 122 -31.25 -18.10 -2.79
CA PRO A 122 -31.74 -16.75 -2.61
C PRO A 122 -30.59 -15.78 -2.34
N GLY A 123 -30.61 -14.64 -3.03
CA GLY A 123 -29.60 -13.59 -2.88
C GLY A 123 -28.40 -13.72 -3.82
N THR A 124 -27.46 -12.80 -3.68
CA THR A 124 -26.22 -12.73 -4.47
C THR A 124 -25.06 -13.42 -3.74
N LEU A 125 -23.99 -13.76 -4.47
CA LEU A 125 -22.82 -14.43 -3.90
C LEU A 125 -22.08 -13.58 -2.87
N ARG A 126 -22.23 -12.27 -2.95
CA ARG A 126 -21.77 -11.32 -1.95
C ARG A 126 -22.84 -10.25 -1.73
N GLU A 127 -22.97 -9.79 -0.50
CA GLU A 127 -23.78 -8.61 -0.20
C GLU A 127 -23.13 -7.36 -0.82
N HIS A 128 -23.94 -6.49 -1.41
CA HIS A 128 -23.46 -5.18 -1.85
C HIS A 128 -23.18 -4.30 -0.63
N MET A 129 -21.96 -3.81 -0.51
CA MET A 129 -21.55 -2.86 0.52
C MET A 129 -20.88 -1.67 -0.13
N THR A 130 -21.25 -0.48 0.31
CA THR A 130 -20.49 0.75 0.03
C THR A 130 -19.07 0.64 0.60
N PRO A 131 -18.10 1.39 0.05
CA PRO A 131 -16.79 1.61 0.65
C PRO A 131 -16.81 1.77 2.18
N GLN A 132 -17.66 2.69 2.67
CA GLN A 132 -17.78 2.98 4.09
C GLN A 132 -18.31 1.80 4.89
N GLU A 133 -19.37 1.12 4.44
CA GLU A 133 -19.92 -0.05 5.14
C GLU A 133 -18.91 -1.20 5.20
N ARG A 134 -18.11 -1.38 4.14
CA ARG A 134 -17.04 -2.37 4.10
C ARG A 134 -15.97 -2.04 5.14
N PHE A 135 -15.48 -0.81 5.15
CA PHE A 135 -14.46 -0.37 6.09
C PHE A 135 -14.93 -0.49 7.56
N GLU A 136 -16.15 -0.05 7.85
CA GLU A 136 -16.73 -0.19 9.20
C GLU A 136 -16.90 -1.66 9.60
N ARG A 137 -17.22 -2.55 8.66
CA ARG A 137 -17.26 -3.99 8.91
C ARG A 137 -15.87 -4.55 9.21
N GLU A 138 -14.87 -4.21 8.42
CA GLU A 138 -13.48 -4.66 8.61
C GLU A 138 -12.94 -4.22 9.97
N LEU A 139 -13.25 -3.00 10.42
CA LEU A 139 -12.95 -2.55 11.78
C LEU A 139 -13.62 -3.42 12.86
N ARG A 140 -14.90 -3.78 12.69
CA ARG A 140 -15.61 -4.67 13.63
C ARG A 140 -15.09 -6.10 13.62
N GLU A 141 -14.64 -6.58 12.46
CA GLU A 141 -14.06 -7.91 12.27
C GLU A 141 -12.61 -7.99 12.78
N GLY A 142 -12.02 -6.84 13.15
CA GLY A 142 -10.65 -6.78 13.68
C GLY A 142 -9.59 -7.01 12.61
N VAL A 143 -9.88 -6.60 11.36
CA VAL A 143 -8.88 -6.62 10.28
C VAL A 143 -7.66 -5.81 10.68
N ASP A 144 -6.47 -6.32 10.37
CA ASP A 144 -5.21 -5.67 10.68
C ASP A 144 -4.91 -4.53 9.68
N PHE A 145 -4.92 -3.30 10.16
CA PHE A 145 -4.55 -2.10 9.40
C PHE A 145 -3.16 -1.56 9.79
N SER A 146 -2.32 -2.39 10.42
CA SER A 146 -0.91 -2.05 10.71
C SER A 146 -0.11 -1.79 9.43
N GLY A 147 -0.43 -2.52 8.36
CA GLY A 147 0.30 -2.50 7.08
C GLY A 147 1.49 -3.45 7.04
N MET A 148 1.71 -4.27 8.07
CA MET A 148 2.92 -5.09 8.17
C MET A 148 3.02 -6.18 7.11
N GLU A 149 1.90 -6.77 6.71
CA GLU A 149 1.86 -7.73 5.59
C GLU A 149 2.36 -7.05 4.29
N LYS A 150 1.88 -5.84 3.99
CA LYS A 150 2.34 -5.07 2.82
C LYS A 150 3.83 -4.73 2.91
N VAL A 151 4.35 -4.34 4.08
CA VAL A 151 5.78 -4.07 4.25
C VAL A 151 6.60 -5.33 3.97
N GLN A 152 6.21 -6.47 4.53
CA GLN A 152 6.90 -7.75 4.32
C GLN A 152 6.87 -8.16 2.85
N ASP A 153 5.74 -7.98 2.17
CA ASP A 153 5.60 -8.24 0.75
C ASP A 153 6.54 -7.34 -0.07
N MET A 154 6.54 -6.02 0.19
CA MET A 154 7.41 -5.08 -0.53
C MET A 154 8.90 -5.39 -0.34
N VAL A 155 9.31 -5.79 0.87
CA VAL A 155 10.69 -6.21 1.16
C VAL A 155 11.02 -7.53 0.47
N SER A 156 10.13 -8.52 0.54
CA SER A 156 10.35 -9.85 -0.07
C SER A 156 10.46 -9.79 -1.59
N CYS A 157 9.70 -8.88 -2.22
CA CYS A 157 9.73 -8.60 -3.65
C CYS A 157 10.85 -7.63 -4.05
N GLN A 158 11.69 -7.18 -3.11
CA GLN A 158 12.80 -6.26 -3.33
C GLN A 158 12.39 -4.90 -3.91
N TYR A 159 11.15 -4.46 -3.67
CA TYR A 159 10.71 -3.11 -4.04
C TYR A 159 11.34 -2.05 -3.14
N VAL A 160 11.57 -2.40 -1.87
CA VAL A 160 12.23 -1.55 -0.88
C VAL A 160 13.22 -2.39 -0.07
N SER A 161 14.20 -1.73 0.55
CA SER A 161 15.19 -2.40 1.40
C SER A 161 15.34 -1.64 2.71
N PRO A 162 15.11 -2.29 3.87
CA PRO A 162 15.39 -1.66 5.15
C PRO A 162 16.89 -1.47 5.33
N PRO A 163 17.33 -0.44 6.09
CA PRO A 163 18.72 -0.35 6.50
C PRO A 163 19.09 -1.53 7.42
N PRO A 164 20.38 -1.83 7.58
CA PRO A 164 20.86 -2.85 8.51
C PRO A 164 20.26 -2.66 9.91
N ALA A 165 19.95 -3.76 10.60
CA ALA A 165 19.34 -3.72 11.93
C ALA A 165 20.16 -2.91 12.96
N SER A 166 21.48 -2.79 12.76
CA SER A 166 22.37 -1.97 13.59
C SER A 166 22.21 -0.46 13.39
N GLU A 167 21.62 -0.03 12.27
CA GLU A 167 21.37 1.36 11.93
C GLU A 167 19.93 1.79 12.22
N GLN A 168 19.04 0.82 12.45
CA GLN A 168 17.65 1.11 12.84
C GLN A 168 17.57 1.66 14.27
N LEU A 169 16.78 2.72 14.42
CA LEU A 169 16.58 3.46 15.65
C LEU A 169 15.19 3.19 16.22
N GLY A 170 15.07 3.32 17.54
CA GLY A 170 13.86 3.02 18.30
C GLY A 170 13.69 1.53 18.67
N PRO A 171 12.56 1.14 19.29
CA PRO A 171 11.47 2.04 19.69
C PRO A 171 11.92 3.08 20.70
N TYR A 172 11.41 4.30 20.57
CA TYR A 172 11.67 5.38 21.50
C TYR A 172 10.74 5.28 22.73
N ASP A 173 11.13 5.92 23.83
CA ASP A 173 10.19 6.06 24.96
C ASP A 173 9.08 7.04 24.55
N PRO A 174 7.79 6.72 24.76
CA PRO A 174 6.69 7.65 24.49
C PRO A 174 6.82 9.01 25.22
N SER A 175 7.65 9.11 26.27
CA SER A 175 8.01 10.39 26.88
C SER A 175 8.81 11.32 25.96
N ASP A 176 9.58 10.75 25.02
CA ASP A 176 10.39 11.46 24.03
C ASP A 176 9.56 11.98 22.85
N TYR A 177 8.28 11.58 22.73
CA TYR A 177 7.44 11.94 21.59
C TYR A 177 7.19 13.45 21.51
N ILE A 178 7.65 14.03 20.40
CA ILE A 178 7.63 15.47 20.14
C ILE A 178 6.33 15.93 19.46
N LEU A 179 5.52 15.02 18.93
CA LEU A 179 4.22 15.31 18.31
C LEU A 179 3.09 14.62 19.10
N ARG A 180 2.09 15.39 19.55
CA ARG A 180 0.82 14.87 20.10
C ARG A 180 -0.24 14.84 19.00
N GLU A 181 -1.38 14.21 19.29
CA GLU A 181 -2.56 14.20 18.41
C GLU A 181 -2.94 15.60 17.91
N GLN A 182 -2.93 16.61 18.80
CA GLN A 182 -3.22 18.02 18.47
C GLN A 182 -2.18 18.67 17.55
N ASP A 183 -0.97 18.14 17.47
CA ASP A 183 0.08 18.64 16.57
C ASP A 183 0.00 17.93 15.22
N ILE A 184 -0.42 16.66 15.20
CA ILE A 184 -0.49 15.82 14.00
C ILE A 184 -1.75 16.10 13.17
N GLU A 185 -2.88 16.38 13.82
CA GLU A 185 -4.15 16.66 13.13
C GLU A 185 -4.07 17.90 12.18
N PRO A 186 -3.44 19.01 12.58
CA PRO A 186 -3.14 20.12 11.66
C PRO A 186 -2.33 19.70 10.43
N LEU A 187 -1.28 18.88 10.59
CA LEU A 187 -0.44 18.39 9.48
C LEU A 187 -1.27 17.54 8.51
N ARG A 188 -2.14 16.68 9.05
CA ARG A 188 -3.06 15.85 8.26
C ARG A 188 -4.06 16.68 7.45
N SER A 189 -4.59 17.73 8.06
CA SER A 189 -5.64 18.56 7.49
C SER A 189 -5.12 19.68 6.59
N TYR A 190 -3.82 19.95 6.63
CA TYR A 190 -3.20 21.00 5.84
C TYR A 190 -3.36 20.73 4.34
N ARG A 191 -3.59 21.82 3.61
CA ARG A 191 -3.68 21.87 2.16
C ARG A 191 -3.09 23.21 1.73
N GLU A 192 -2.13 23.19 0.82
CA GLU A 192 -1.72 24.44 0.18
C GLU A 192 -2.91 25.07 -0.57
N GLU A 193 -3.01 26.41 -0.56
CA GLU A 193 -4.15 27.19 -1.11
C GLU A 193 -4.57 26.79 -2.54
N TYR A 194 -3.67 26.21 -3.34
CA TYR A 194 -3.98 25.72 -4.68
C TYR A 194 -4.93 24.51 -4.69
N ALA A 195 -4.88 23.63 -3.68
CA ALA A 195 -5.79 22.50 -3.55
C ALA A 195 -7.19 22.91 -3.07
N SER A 196 -7.29 23.94 -2.21
CA SER A 196 -8.56 24.48 -1.71
C SER A 196 -9.42 25.15 -2.80
N ARG A 197 -8.84 25.56 -3.94
CA ARG A 197 -9.59 26.20 -5.05
C ARG A 197 -10.62 25.28 -5.71
N ASN A 198 -10.48 23.96 -5.56
CA ASN A 198 -11.40 22.99 -6.17
C ASN A 198 -12.61 22.66 -5.28
N GLY A 199 -12.71 23.20 -4.05
CA GLY A 199 -13.89 23.06 -3.20
C GLY A 199 -14.25 21.62 -2.81
N ALA A 200 -13.35 20.65 -3.02
CA ALA A 200 -13.55 19.28 -2.60
C ALA A 200 -13.37 19.22 -1.07
N GLU A 201 -14.43 18.82 -0.35
CA GLU A 201 -14.30 18.47 1.06
C GLU A 201 -13.24 17.36 1.21
N PRO A 202 -12.44 17.39 2.29
CA PRO A 202 -11.49 16.31 2.54
C PRO A 202 -12.26 14.99 2.63
N THR A 203 -11.95 14.07 1.73
CA THR A 203 -12.58 12.75 1.65
C THR A 203 -12.26 11.88 2.87
N ILE A 204 -11.28 12.32 3.68
CA ILE A 204 -10.73 11.61 4.82
C ILE A 204 -10.79 12.45 6.10
N HIS A 205 -11.33 11.84 7.16
CA HIS A 205 -11.72 12.52 8.40
C HIS A 205 -10.94 12.01 9.60
N GLY A 206 -9.80 12.61 9.94
CA GLY A 206 -9.11 12.33 11.20
C GLY A 206 -8.65 10.87 11.35
N PHE A 207 -8.50 10.47 12.61
CA PHE A 207 -8.00 9.15 13.01
C PHE A 207 -9.12 8.32 13.67
N ILE A 208 -8.93 7.00 13.77
CA ILE A 208 -9.96 6.07 14.28
C ILE A 208 -9.36 5.02 15.22
N ASP A 209 -10.08 4.69 16.29
CA ASP A 209 -9.70 3.61 17.20
C ASP A 209 -9.97 2.22 16.55
N PRO A 210 -9.16 1.19 16.86
CA PRO A 210 -8.01 1.19 17.77
C PRO A 210 -6.70 1.69 17.12
N TRP A 211 -6.72 2.09 15.86
CA TRP A 211 -5.53 2.40 15.05
C TRP A 211 -4.93 3.78 15.27
N LYS A 212 -5.63 4.66 15.99
CA LYS A 212 -5.18 6.02 16.28
C LYS A 212 -3.82 6.03 17.00
N GLN A 213 -3.68 5.35 18.13
CA GLN A 213 -2.42 5.36 18.87
C GLN A 213 -1.26 4.75 18.05
N PRO A 214 -1.41 3.57 17.41
CA PRO A 214 -0.37 3.03 16.51
C PRO A 214 0.07 3.99 15.40
N LEU A 215 -0.84 4.81 14.88
CA LEU A 215 -0.52 5.82 13.87
C LEU A 215 0.30 6.96 14.47
N LEU A 216 -0.09 7.48 15.64
CA LEU A 216 0.66 8.54 16.33
C LEU A 216 2.07 8.08 16.72
N ASP A 217 2.21 6.82 17.16
CA ASP A 217 3.49 6.21 17.50
C ASP A 217 4.38 6.13 16.24
N LEU A 218 3.85 5.57 15.14
CA LEU A 218 4.57 5.48 13.86
C LEU A 218 5.11 6.85 13.42
N VAL A 219 4.28 7.89 13.47
CA VAL A 219 4.64 9.24 13.04
C VAL A 219 5.77 9.80 13.93
N ASN A 220 5.67 9.65 15.24
CA ASN A 220 6.73 10.08 16.16
C ASN A 220 8.02 9.29 15.94
N GLU A 221 7.94 7.97 15.77
CA GLU A 221 9.10 7.10 15.56
C GLU A 221 9.85 7.46 14.27
N MET A 222 9.12 7.79 13.20
CA MET A 222 9.72 8.34 11.99
C MET A 222 10.37 9.71 12.24
N ALA A 223 9.68 10.62 12.94
CA ALA A 223 10.19 11.96 13.21
C ALA A 223 11.48 11.93 14.06
N LEU A 224 11.48 11.13 15.13
CA LEU A 224 12.61 11.00 16.05
C LEU A 224 13.80 10.32 15.37
N SER A 225 13.58 9.27 14.57
CA SER A 225 14.65 8.62 13.82
C SER A 225 15.30 9.55 12.79
N TYR A 226 14.50 10.39 12.12
CA TYR A 226 15.01 11.46 11.26
C TYR A 226 15.85 12.47 12.05
N LEU A 227 15.36 12.94 13.20
CA LEU A 227 16.08 13.90 14.02
C LEU A 227 17.42 13.36 14.51
N GLU A 228 17.45 12.12 15.01
CA GLU A 228 18.66 11.52 15.57
C GLU A 228 19.66 11.11 14.49
N HIS A 229 19.20 10.52 13.38
CA HIS A 229 20.11 10.07 12.33
C HIS A 229 20.55 11.20 11.40
N PHE A 230 19.62 12.02 10.91
CA PHE A 230 19.92 13.05 9.91
C PHE A 230 20.26 14.39 10.52
N VAL A 231 19.53 14.85 11.52
CA VAL A 231 19.66 16.25 11.98
C VAL A 231 20.78 16.40 13.01
N LEU A 232 20.82 15.52 14.01
CA LEU A 232 21.76 15.58 15.13
C LEU A 232 23.24 15.63 14.71
N PRO A 233 23.74 14.88 13.71
CA PRO A 233 25.14 14.96 13.29
C PRO A 233 25.56 16.36 12.84
N HIS A 234 24.66 17.11 12.21
CA HIS A 234 24.93 18.43 11.63
C HIS A 234 24.60 19.60 12.57
N LEU A 235 24.02 19.33 13.75
CA LEU A 235 23.70 20.35 14.74
C LEU A 235 24.95 20.84 15.50
N GLY A 236 25.05 22.13 15.83
CA GLY A 236 26.15 22.68 16.65
C GLY A 236 27.32 23.33 15.90
N GLY A 237 27.19 23.57 14.59
CA GLY A 237 28.08 24.49 13.87
C GLY A 237 27.78 25.96 14.17
N GLU A 238 28.73 26.87 13.92
CA GLU A 238 28.60 28.30 14.22
C GLU A 238 27.54 29.01 13.34
N ASN A 239 27.23 28.47 12.15
CA ASN A 239 26.41 29.11 11.13
C ASN A 239 25.21 28.27 10.67
N VAL A 240 24.00 28.83 10.76
CA VAL A 240 22.74 28.21 10.32
C VAL A 240 22.70 28.00 8.81
N ALA A 241 23.32 28.88 8.02
CA ALA A 241 23.38 28.72 6.57
C ALA A 241 24.21 27.50 6.16
N GLU A 242 25.33 27.24 6.85
CA GLU A 242 26.14 26.05 6.59
C GLU A 242 25.45 24.77 7.06
N MET A 243 24.69 24.84 8.16
CA MET A 243 23.85 23.73 8.60
C MET A 243 22.77 23.40 7.56
N ALA A 244 22.10 24.41 7.00
CA ALA A 244 21.08 24.22 5.97
C ALA A 244 21.65 23.50 4.74
N LYS A 245 22.82 23.93 4.26
CA LYS A 245 23.50 23.29 3.11
C LYS A 245 23.93 21.85 3.40
N ALA A 246 24.34 21.57 4.64
CA ALA A 246 24.75 20.23 5.05
C ALA A 246 23.55 19.27 5.14
N LEU A 247 22.41 19.75 5.65
CA LEU A 247 21.18 18.97 5.77
C LEU A 247 20.50 18.75 4.42
N PHE A 248 20.63 19.69 3.48
CA PHE A 248 19.96 19.67 2.19
C PHE A 248 20.97 19.92 1.06
N PRO A 249 21.83 18.95 0.73
CA PRO A 249 22.91 19.15 -0.24
C PRO A 249 22.43 19.50 -1.65
N ASP A 250 21.23 19.07 -2.05
CA ASP A 250 20.67 19.33 -3.37
C ASP A 250 19.78 20.59 -3.42
N TYR A 251 19.96 21.54 -2.50
CA TYR A 251 19.11 22.74 -2.35
C TYR A 251 19.06 23.70 -3.57
N GLU A 252 19.98 23.59 -4.53
CA GLU A 252 20.01 24.37 -5.78
C GLU A 252 19.51 23.59 -6.99
N LYS A 253 19.10 22.32 -6.81
CA LYS A 253 18.69 21.44 -7.90
C LYS A 253 17.44 22.00 -8.59
N ASN A 254 17.61 22.47 -9.82
CA ASN A 254 16.48 22.91 -10.63
C ASN A 254 15.72 21.70 -11.19
N SER A 255 14.69 21.26 -10.47
CA SER A 255 13.84 20.13 -10.80
C SER A 255 12.36 20.55 -10.83
N ARG A 256 11.57 19.86 -11.64
CA ARG A 256 10.10 19.94 -11.64
C ARG A 256 9.55 18.52 -11.63
N PRO A 257 8.79 18.10 -10.60
CA PRO A 257 8.46 18.85 -9.37
C PRO A 257 9.70 19.26 -8.55
N ILE A 258 9.52 20.20 -7.61
CA ILE A 258 10.61 20.68 -6.74
C ILE A 258 11.07 19.52 -5.87
N SER A 259 12.37 19.27 -5.76
CA SER A 259 12.89 18.21 -4.91
C SER A 259 12.72 18.50 -3.41
N LEU A 260 12.66 17.44 -2.61
CA LEU A 260 12.50 17.51 -1.16
C LEU A 260 13.58 18.36 -0.48
N ASP A 261 14.85 18.27 -0.93
CA ASP A 261 15.96 19.09 -0.43
C ASP A 261 15.72 20.59 -0.67
N VAL A 262 15.22 20.98 -1.86
CA VAL A 262 14.99 22.39 -2.20
C VAL A 262 13.85 22.96 -1.36
N ALA A 263 12.77 22.20 -1.18
CA ALA A 263 11.66 22.60 -0.33
C ALA A 263 12.08 22.68 1.15
N SER A 264 12.74 21.64 1.66
CA SER A 264 13.22 21.59 3.04
C SER A 264 14.23 22.69 3.36
N TYR A 265 15.14 23.02 2.43
CA TYR A 265 16.06 24.15 2.61
C TYR A 265 15.32 25.49 2.74
N ARG A 266 14.24 25.70 1.96
CA ARG A 266 13.42 26.91 2.07
C ARG A 266 12.71 26.98 3.41
N HIS A 267 12.03 25.91 3.83
CA HIS A 267 11.37 25.82 5.14
C HIS A 267 12.37 26.00 6.28
N PHE A 268 13.59 25.50 6.14
CA PHE A 268 14.62 25.66 7.16
C PHE A 268 15.09 27.11 7.27
N THR A 269 15.42 27.76 6.15
CA THR A 269 16.10 29.07 6.13
C THR A 269 15.15 30.27 6.17
N GLN A 270 13.88 30.09 5.82
CA GLN A 270 12.91 31.17 5.70
C GLN A 270 11.67 30.88 6.56
N PRO A 271 11.01 31.90 7.12
CA PRO A 271 9.68 31.73 7.68
C PRO A 271 8.68 31.29 6.60
N ASP A 272 7.74 30.41 6.96
CA ASP A 272 6.69 29.98 6.04
C ASP A 272 5.81 31.15 5.64
N GLN A 273 5.56 31.30 4.34
CA GLN A 273 4.63 32.30 3.84
C GLN A 273 3.19 31.95 4.21
N SER A 274 2.88 30.65 4.27
CA SER A 274 1.59 30.09 4.63
C SER A 274 1.78 29.07 5.76
N PRO A 275 1.90 29.52 7.02
CA PRO A 275 2.10 28.61 8.15
C PRO A 275 0.92 27.66 8.31
N ILE A 276 1.20 26.46 8.81
CA ILE A 276 0.17 25.45 9.11
C ILE A 276 -0.69 25.97 10.26
N LEU A 277 -1.97 26.22 9.97
CA LEU A 277 -2.92 26.72 10.97
C LEU A 277 -3.05 25.70 12.11
N ASP A 278 -3.12 26.18 13.34
CA ASP A 278 -3.25 25.38 14.57
C ASP A 278 -2.08 24.42 14.89
N PHE A 279 -1.00 24.43 14.09
CA PHE A 279 0.23 23.71 14.44
C PHE A 279 1.06 24.50 15.45
N ASP A 280 1.16 23.99 16.69
CA ASP A 280 1.89 24.65 17.78
C ASP A 280 3.40 24.46 17.66
N MET A 281 3.99 25.18 16.71
CA MET A 281 5.43 25.20 16.47
C MET A 281 6.24 25.54 17.73
N SER A 282 5.68 26.32 18.65
CA SER A 282 6.43 26.76 19.84
C SER A 282 6.63 25.59 20.80
N HIS A 283 5.56 24.85 21.12
CA HIS A 283 5.65 23.68 21.99
C HIS A 283 6.35 22.49 21.32
N VAL A 284 6.19 22.31 20.01
CA VAL A 284 6.96 21.28 19.26
C VAL A 284 8.45 21.63 19.27
N SER A 285 8.82 22.89 19.06
CA SER A 285 10.24 23.32 19.11
C SER A 285 10.90 23.10 20.48
N VAL A 286 10.14 23.24 21.58
CA VAL A 286 10.64 22.98 22.94
C VAL A 286 10.93 21.49 23.11
N ARG A 287 9.98 20.61 22.79
CA ARG A 287 10.16 19.15 22.90
C ARG A 287 11.26 18.63 21.97
N LEU A 288 11.34 19.18 20.76
CA LEU A 288 12.40 18.89 19.79
C LEU A 288 13.78 19.23 20.36
N ARG A 289 13.92 20.39 20.99
CA ARG A 289 15.16 20.79 21.65
C ARG A 289 15.50 19.83 22.79
N GLU A 290 14.55 19.53 23.66
CA GLU A 290 14.75 18.61 24.80
C GLU A 290 15.22 17.23 24.32
N PHE A 291 14.61 16.70 23.25
CA PHE A 291 15.03 15.45 22.62
C PHE A 291 16.47 15.52 22.08
N LEU A 292 16.81 16.56 21.30
CA LEU A 292 18.16 16.70 20.75
C LEU A 292 19.22 16.90 21.83
N GLU A 293 18.91 17.65 22.88
CA GLU A 293 19.78 17.86 24.03
C GLU A 293 20.03 16.53 24.77
N SER A 294 18.99 15.74 25.01
CA SER A 294 19.09 14.45 25.71
C SER A 294 19.93 13.42 24.95
N ARG A 295 20.02 13.52 23.62
CA ARG A 295 20.83 12.66 22.74
C ARG A 295 22.25 13.18 22.47
N SER A 296 22.54 14.41 22.86
CA SER A 296 23.84 15.07 22.62
C SER A 296 24.91 14.84 23.71
N GLN A 297 24.70 13.90 24.64
CA GLN A 297 25.42 13.78 25.92
C GLN A 297 26.96 13.74 25.82
N ASP A 298 27.52 13.30 24.71
CA ASP A 298 28.98 13.23 24.52
C ASP A 298 29.65 14.56 24.13
N LYS A 299 28.87 15.57 23.70
CA LYS A 299 29.37 16.91 23.36
C LYS A 299 28.32 17.96 23.69
N PRO A 300 28.54 18.87 24.65
CA PRO A 300 27.62 19.97 24.90
C PRO A 300 27.51 20.83 23.63
N ARG A 301 26.39 20.70 22.92
CA ARG A 301 26.05 21.46 21.72
C ARG A 301 25.07 22.55 22.13
N VAL A 302 25.39 23.80 21.80
CA VAL A 302 24.43 24.90 21.94
C VAL A 302 23.54 24.89 20.71
N PHE A 303 22.27 24.53 20.88
CA PHE A 303 21.29 24.56 19.80
C PHE A 303 20.74 25.98 19.65
N ARG A 304 20.95 26.60 18.48
CA ARG A 304 20.43 27.94 18.21
C ARG A 304 18.93 27.92 17.97
N ASP A 305 18.21 28.92 18.48
CA ASP A 305 16.74 29.01 18.38
C ASP A 305 16.23 29.08 16.94
N ASP A 306 16.97 29.75 16.05
CA ASP A 306 16.66 29.85 14.64
C ASP A 306 16.78 28.50 13.92
N ALA A 307 17.82 27.71 14.24
CA ALA A 307 17.98 26.35 13.73
C ALA A 307 16.86 25.43 14.21
N VAL A 308 16.53 25.45 15.51
CA VAL A 308 15.43 24.63 16.08
C VAL A 308 14.09 24.94 15.40
N LYS A 309 13.78 26.23 15.21
CA LYS A 309 12.57 26.65 14.47
C LYS A 309 12.60 26.21 13.01
N GLY A 310 13.75 26.27 12.35
CA GLY A 310 13.93 25.77 10.99
C GLY A 310 13.66 24.28 10.87
N ILE A 311 14.21 23.47 11.79
CA ILE A 311 13.95 22.02 11.85
C ILE A 311 12.46 21.75 12.08
N CYS A 312 11.82 22.49 12.99
CA CYS A 312 10.39 22.33 13.25
C CYS A 312 9.53 22.60 12.00
N ARG A 313 9.89 23.59 11.17
CA ARG A 313 9.19 23.86 9.89
C ARG A 313 9.42 22.73 8.87
N VAL A 314 10.65 22.23 8.79
CA VAL A 314 10.98 21.09 7.91
C VAL A 314 10.20 19.83 8.30
N LEU A 315 10.13 19.52 9.60
CA LEU A 315 9.29 18.41 10.09
C LEU A 315 7.82 18.61 9.74
N GLY A 316 7.28 19.82 9.97
CA GLY A 316 5.91 20.14 9.59
C GLY A 316 5.66 19.89 8.10
N TYR A 317 6.57 20.35 7.24
CA TYR A 317 6.50 20.11 5.79
C TYR A 317 6.55 18.63 5.43
N ILE A 318 7.57 17.89 5.88
CA ILE A 318 7.73 16.45 5.57
C ILE A 318 6.48 15.67 5.97
N PHE A 319 5.94 15.90 7.18
CA PHE A 319 4.79 15.13 7.64
C PHE A 319 3.47 15.57 7.00
N THR A 320 3.34 16.82 6.57
CA THR A 320 2.26 17.23 5.67
C THR A 320 2.30 16.42 4.37
N GLU A 321 3.45 16.34 3.69
CA GLU A 321 3.60 15.56 2.45
C GLU A 321 3.27 14.08 2.67
N VAL A 322 3.76 13.49 3.78
CA VAL A 322 3.42 12.10 4.17
C VAL A 322 1.91 11.92 4.31
N PHE A 323 1.20 12.86 4.94
CA PHE A 323 -0.25 12.75 5.11
C PHE A 323 -1.04 13.03 3.83
N GLU A 324 -0.54 13.89 2.94
CA GLU A 324 -1.12 14.07 1.60
C GLU A 324 -1.05 12.78 0.79
N LEU A 325 0.12 12.13 0.74
CA LEU A 325 0.29 10.84 0.07
C LEU A 325 -0.53 9.73 0.74
N ALA A 326 -0.54 9.66 2.08
CA ALA A 326 -1.34 8.67 2.80
C ALA A 326 -2.85 8.88 2.57
N ASN A 327 -3.29 10.12 2.37
CA ASN A 327 -4.67 10.43 2.03
C ASN A 327 -5.06 9.87 0.65
N ASP A 328 -4.16 9.94 -0.33
CA ASP A 328 -4.37 9.35 -1.65
C ASP A 328 -4.40 7.82 -1.58
N VAL A 329 -3.53 7.21 -0.78
CA VAL A 329 -3.53 5.75 -0.54
C VAL A 329 -4.85 5.30 0.07
N ALA A 330 -5.30 5.96 1.14
CA ALA A 330 -6.55 5.62 1.82
C ALA A 330 -7.78 5.81 0.91
N SER A 331 -7.77 6.86 0.07
CA SER A 331 -8.83 7.08 -0.94
C SER A 331 -8.86 5.96 -1.98
N ASN A 332 -7.69 5.52 -2.46
CA ASN A 332 -7.57 4.38 -3.39
C ASN A 332 -7.97 3.05 -2.74
N CYS A 333 -7.81 2.93 -1.42
CA CYS A 333 -8.23 1.77 -0.64
C CYS A 333 -9.69 1.85 -0.16
N GLU A 334 -10.45 2.85 -0.61
CA GLU A 334 -11.88 3.01 -0.36
C GLU A 334 -12.24 3.19 1.14
N HIS A 335 -11.38 3.78 1.97
CA HIS A 335 -11.72 4.16 3.34
C HIS A 335 -11.46 5.65 3.65
N ASN A 336 -12.20 6.17 4.63
CA ASN A 336 -12.28 7.61 4.94
C ASN A 336 -11.48 8.01 6.19
N LYS A 337 -10.54 7.19 6.64
CA LYS A 337 -9.62 7.44 7.75
C LYS A 337 -8.20 7.13 7.30
N ILE A 338 -7.22 7.89 7.80
CA ILE A 338 -5.81 7.52 7.65
C ILE A 338 -5.47 6.49 8.72
N LEU A 339 -4.84 5.41 8.28
CA LEU A 339 -4.43 4.27 9.09
C LEU A 339 -2.91 4.07 8.97
N PRO A 340 -2.29 3.29 9.87
CA PRO A 340 -0.86 3.02 9.82
C PRO A 340 -0.41 2.37 8.49
N CYS A 341 -1.26 1.55 7.87
CA CYS A 341 -0.96 0.95 6.57
C CYS A 341 -0.81 1.98 5.44
N ASP A 342 -1.56 3.08 5.49
CA ASP A 342 -1.54 4.11 4.44
C ASP A 342 -0.27 4.93 4.53
N VAL A 343 0.11 5.31 5.75
CA VAL A 343 1.37 6.03 6.00
C VAL A 343 2.57 5.18 5.61
N ARG A 344 2.58 3.89 5.98
CA ARG A 344 3.66 2.98 5.55
C ARG A 344 3.73 2.88 4.03
N GLN A 345 2.60 2.65 3.37
CA GLN A 345 2.57 2.52 1.92
C GLN A 345 2.99 3.82 1.22
N ALA A 346 2.53 4.98 1.69
CA ALA A 346 2.92 6.29 1.18
C ALA A 346 4.43 6.51 1.32
N VAL A 347 4.98 6.30 2.50
CA VAL A 347 6.43 6.48 2.76
C VAL A 347 7.27 5.49 1.97
N LEU A 348 6.89 4.21 1.92
CA LEU A 348 7.69 3.18 1.24
C LEU A 348 7.68 3.31 -0.29
N LEU A 349 6.68 3.97 -0.87
CA LEU A 349 6.59 4.21 -2.31
C LEU A 349 7.20 5.55 -2.74
N ASP A 350 7.57 6.42 -1.79
CA ASP A 350 8.23 7.70 -2.06
C ASP A 350 9.71 7.63 -1.66
N GLU A 351 10.61 7.54 -2.65
CA GLU A 351 12.05 7.38 -2.40
C GLU A 351 12.68 8.54 -1.63
N ASP A 352 12.21 9.78 -1.87
CA ASP A 352 12.77 10.98 -1.25
C ASP A 352 12.41 11.03 0.24
N ILE A 353 11.15 10.77 0.59
CA ILE A 353 10.67 10.68 1.98
C ILE A 353 11.27 9.47 2.67
N LEU A 354 11.24 8.29 2.03
CA LEU A 354 11.78 7.05 2.59
C LEU A 354 13.22 7.25 3.04
N ARG A 355 14.05 7.89 2.20
CA ARG A 355 15.45 8.18 2.52
C ARG A 355 15.60 8.90 3.86
N LEU A 356 14.67 9.77 4.24
CA LEU A 356 14.75 10.56 5.48
C LEU A 356 14.31 9.80 6.74
N VAL A 357 13.35 8.88 6.61
CA VAL A 357 12.71 8.22 7.76
C VAL A 357 12.94 6.71 7.83
N CYS A 358 13.70 6.13 6.89
CA CYS A 358 13.99 4.70 6.82
C CYS A 358 14.74 4.15 8.05
N PHE A 359 15.28 5.00 8.92
CA PHE A 359 15.94 4.54 10.14
C PHE A 359 14.95 4.14 11.24
N SER A 360 13.65 4.43 11.11
CA SER A 360 12.66 4.01 12.10
C SER A 360 12.45 2.50 12.12
N LYS A 361 12.72 1.85 13.25
CA LYS A 361 12.42 0.43 13.46
C LYS A 361 10.92 0.14 13.37
N ILE A 362 10.07 1.07 13.82
CA ILE A 362 8.61 0.92 13.81
C ILE A 362 8.01 1.01 12.40
N LEU A 363 8.64 1.76 11.49
CA LEU A 363 8.26 1.77 10.08
C LEU A 363 8.36 0.35 9.49
N TRP A 364 9.48 -0.35 9.75
CA TRP A 364 9.79 -1.66 9.17
C TRP A 364 9.28 -2.86 9.95
N GLY A 365 9.13 -2.74 11.27
CA GLY A 365 8.84 -3.84 12.18
C GLY A 365 7.47 -3.76 12.86
N GLY A 366 6.77 -2.63 12.77
CA GLY A 366 5.51 -2.39 13.48
C GLY A 366 5.70 -2.09 14.97
N ASN A 367 4.62 -1.72 15.65
CA ASN A 367 4.60 -1.63 17.12
C ASN A 367 4.64 -3.06 17.69
N LEU A 368 5.67 -3.34 18.50
CA LEU A 368 5.84 -4.62 19.21
C LEU A 368 4.88 -4.75 20.39
#